data_AF-A0A7R9WYR1-F1
#
_entry.id   AF-A0A7R9WYR1-F1
#
_cell.length_a   1.000
_cell.length_b   1.000
_cell.length_c   1.000
_cell.angle_alpha   90.00
_cell.angle_beta   90.00
_cell.angle_gamma   90.00
#
_symmetry.space_group_name_H-M   'P 1'
#
loop_
_entity.id
_entity.type
_entity.pdbx_description
1 polymer ?
#
loop_
_entity_poly.entity_id
_entity_poly.type
_entity_poly.pdbx_seq_one_letter_code
_entity_poly.pdbx_strand_id
1 'polypeptide(L)'
;MMSGLGVLTLIEVHNEGKADEISEPFLASYMIMFAVLLFIYEVMWWMPAPGINKAVRRNFGFMYGLRGKGFYLIFVAFLCLGLGNDASVKELNWATGIAFLLVGCLHIFVVCSHPEVATQYVAPSAGLEMDDTPNVV
;
A
#
# COMPACT_ATOMS: atom_id res chain seq x y z
N MET A 1 24.69 -0.25 -19.04
CA MET A 1 25.26 -1.61 -18.95
C MET A 1 24.87 -2.36 -17.67
N MET A 2 24.71 -1.73 -16.50
CA MET A 2 24.34 -2.44 -15.26
C MET A 2 22.92 -3.05 -15.25
N SER A 3 21.96 -2.49 -15.98
CA SER A 3 20.59 -3.02 -16.03
C SER A 3 20.47 -4.37 -16.78
N GLY A 4 21.30 -4.62 -17.79
CA GLY A 4 21.27 -5.87 -18.56
C GLY A 4 21.81 -7.07 -17.79
N LEU A 5 22.81 -6.84 -16.92
CA LEU A 5 23.33 -7.87 -16.02
C LEU A 5 22.26 -8.29 -15.00
N GLY A 6 21.49 -7.35 -14.45
CA GLY A 6 20.43 -7.69 -13.49
C GLY A 6 19.34 -8.61 -14.07
N VAL A 7 18.96 -8.42 -15.34
CA VAL A 7 17.97 -9.27 -16.00
C VAL A 7 18.55 -10.66 -16.30
N LEU A 8 19.80 -10.74 -16.75
CA LEU A 8 20.48 -12.03 -16.99
C LEU A 8 20.65 -12.83 -15.69
N THR A 9 21.04 -12.17 -14.59
CA THR A 9 21.15 -12.80 -13.27
C THR A 9 19.78 -13.29 -12.78
N LEU A 10 18.69 -12.54 -13.02
CA LEU A 10 17.33 -13.02 -12.71
C LEU A 10 16.92 -14.24 -13.53
N ILE A 11 17.31 -14.31 -14.81
CA ILE A 11 17.04 -15.47 -15.67
C ILE A 11 17.85 -16.68 -15.22
N GLU A 12 19.13 -16.52 -14.89
CA GLU A 12 19.97 -17.63 -14.37
C GLU A 12 19.49 -18.12 -12.99
N VAL A 13 19.15 -17.20 -12.08
CA VAL A 13 18.58 -17.54 -10.76
C VAL A 13 17.22 -18.24 -10.90
N HIS A 14 16.41 -17.86 -11.89
CA HIS A 14 15.16 -18.55 -12.22
C HIS A 14 15.41 -19.95 -12.80
N ASN A 15 16.42 -20.11 -13.64
CA ASN A 15 16.76 -21.39 -14.28
C ASN A 15 17.44 -22.38 -13.30
N GLU A 16 18.14 -21.87 -12.28
CA GLU A 16 18.71 -22.69 -11.19
C GLU A 16 17.68 -23.10 -10.12
N GLY A 17 16.42 -22.66 -10.22
CA GLY A 17 15.38 -22.95 -9.23
C GLY A 17 15.56 -22.24 -7.88
N LYS A 18 16.53 -21.31 -7.78
CA LYS A 18 16.84 -20.53 -6.57
C LYS A 18 16.10 -19.20 -6.49
N ALA A 19 15.26 -18.88 -7.48
CA ALA A 19 14.45 -17.67 -7.45
C ALA A 19 13.53 -17.61 -6.23
N ASP A 20 13.04 -18.76 -5.76
CA ASP A 20 12.21 -18.84 -4.55
C ASP A 20 12.96 -18.34 -3.31
N GLU A 21 14.20 -18.83 -3.08
CA GLU A 21 15.00 -18.51 -1.88
C GLU A 21 15.32 -17.01 -1.74
N ILE A 22 15.44 -16.28 -2.85
CA ILE A 22 15.69 -14.84 -2.82
C ILE A 22 14.37 -14.06 -2.81
N SER A 23 13.34 -14.53 -3.50
CA SER A 23 12.06 -13.82 -3.56
C SER A 23 11.32 -13.80 -2.22
N GLU A 24 11.44 -14.86 -1.43
CA GLU A 24 10.76 -15.04 -0.15
C GLU A 24 11.17 -13.99 0.92
N PRO A 25 12.46 -13.75 1.22
CA PRO A 25 12.86 -12.69 2.16
C PRO A 25 12.56 -11.28 1.63
N PHE A 26 12.60 -11.06 0.32
CA PHE A 26 12.20 -9.79 -0.29
C PHE A 26 10.70 -9.54 -0.08
N LEU A 27 9.85 -10.55 -0.34
CA LEU A 27 8.42 -10.48 -0.13
C LEU A 27 8.09 -10.20 1.35
N ALA A 28 8.73 -10.93 2.28
CA ALA A 28 8.55 -10.75 3.71
C ALA A 28 8.93 -9.33 4.18
N SER A 29 10.05 -8.79 3.66
CA SER A 29 10.47 -7.41 3.94
C SER A 29 9.43 -6.39 3.47
N TYR A 30 8.88 -6.57 2.26
CA TYR A 30 7.82 -5.70 1.75
C TYR A 30 6.55 -5.79 2.61
N MET A 31 6.13 -6.99 3.03
CA MET A 31 4.96 -7.14 3.91
C MET A 31 5.12 -6.36 5.21
N ILE A 32 6.30 -6.42 5.85
CA ILE A 32 6.58 -5.68 7.08
C ILE A 32 6.52 -4.17 6.82
N MET A 33 7.16 -3.69 5.76
CA MET A 33 7.15 -2.27 5.40
C MET A 33 5.72 -1.74 5.18
N PHE A 34 4.88 -2.50 4.45
CA PHE A 34 3.50 -2.11 4.18
C PHE A 34 2.58 -2.26 5.40
N ALA A 35 2.81 -3.25 6.25
CA ALA A 35 2.10 -3.36 7.52
C ALA A 35 2.40 -2.17 8.44
N VAL A 36 3.66 -1.74 8.51
CA VAL A 36 4.07 -0.54 9.28
C VAL A 36 3.41 0.73 8.70
N LEU A 37 3.34 0.86 7.38
CA LEU A 37 2.65 1.99 6.73
C LEU A 37 1.15 2.03 7.06
N LEU A 38 0.47 0.87 7.01
CA LEU A 38 -0.93 0.76 7.44
C LEU A 38 -1.10 1.11 8.91
N PHE A 39 -0.21 0.63 9.76
CA PHE A 39 -0.23 0.91 11.19
C PHE A 39 -0.05 2.41 11.47
N ILE A 40 0.92 3.06 10.83
CA ILE A 40 1.12 4.51 10.96
C ILE A 40 -0.11 5.28 10.49
N TYR A 41 -0.77 4.82 9.41
CA TYR A 41 -2.00 5.43 8.91
C TYR A 41 -3.16 5.31 9.91
N GLU A 42 -3.38 4.13 10.50
CA GLU A 42 -4.40 3.92 11.54
C GLU A 42 -4.07 4.72 12.82
N VAL A 43 -2.81 4.74 13.25
CA VAL A 43 -2.35 5.53 14.40
C VAL A 43 -2.57 7.02 14.16
N MET A 44 -2.38 7.49 12.93
CA MET A 44 -2.69 8.87 12.57
C MET A 44 -4.18 9.20 12.66
N TRP A 45 -5.06 8.23 12.46
CA TRP A 45 -6.50 8.41 12.67
C TRP A 45 -6.83 8.60 14.16
N TRP A 46 -6.11 7.92 15.04
CA TRP A 46 -6.32 8.00 16.50
C TRP A 46 -5.60 9.18 17.16
N MET A 47 -4.38 9.50 16.73
CA MET A 47 -3.56 10.55 17.31
C MET A 47 -2.87 11.37 16.20
N PRO A 48 -3.47 12.49 15.80
CA PRO A 48 -2.90 13.34 14.76
C PRO A 48 -1.60 14.02 15.23
N ALA A 49 -0.44 13.45 14.86
CA ALA A 49 0.88 14.01 15.16
C ALA A 49 1.43 14.83 13.97
N PRO A 50 1.65 16.16 14.11
CA PRO A 50 1.93 17.05 12.98
C PRO A 50 3.29 16.80 12.30
N GLY A 51 4.33 16.42 13.05
CA GLY A 51 5.66 16.17 12.50
C GLY A 51 5.75 14.90 11.64
N ILE A 52 5.11 13.81 12.11
CA ILE A 52 5.06 12.54 11.39
C ILE A 52 4.17 12.65 10.16
N ASN A 53 3.02 13.32 10.28
CA ASN A 53 2.11 13.56 9.16
C ASN A 53 2.81 14.29 8.00
N LYS A 54 3.62 15.33 8.29
CA LYS A 54 4.37 16.06 7.25
C LYS A 54 5.40 15.17 6.53
N ALA A 55 6.11 14.30 7.26
CA ALA A 55 7.08 13.38 6.68
C ALA A 55 6.40 12.27 5.85
N VAL A 56 5.31 11.70 6.35
CA VAL A 56 4.54 10.66 5.66
C VAL A 56 3.85 11.23 4.42
N ARG A 57 3.27 12.42 4.48
CA ARG A 57 2.61 13.06 3.32
C ARG A 57 3.60 13.45 2.22
N ARG A 58 4.85 13.77 2.56
CA ARG A 58 5.90 14.08 1.57
C ARG A 58 6.41 12.83 0.83
N ASN A 59 6.48 11.68 1.50
CA ASN A 59 7.01 10.44 0.90
C ASN A 59 5.91 9.48 0.39
N PHE A 60 4.75 9.47 1.06
CA PHE A 60 3.60 8.60 0.82
C PHE A 60 2.31 9.41 0.64
N GLY A 61 2.40 10.60 0.03
CA GLY A 61 1.24 11.45 -0.26
C GLY A 61 0.15 10.75 -1.09
N PHE A 62 0.52 9.70 -1.84
CA PHE A 62 -0.43 8.87 -2.57
C PHE A 62 -1.44 8.14 -1.66
N MET A 63 -1.07 7.80 -0.41
CA MET A 63 -1.99 7.14 0.54
C MET A 63 -3.10 8.09 1.04
N TYR A 64 -2.93 9.41 0.91
CA TYR A 64 -3.92 10.40 1.34
C TYR A 64 -4.99 10.66 0.29
N GLY A 65 -4.76 10.28 -0.96
CA GLY A 65 -5.81 10.30 -1.99
C GLY A 65 -6.62 9.01 -1.94
N LEU A 66 -7.96 9.08 -2.06
CA LEU A 66 -8.78 7.86 -2.00
C LEU A 66 -8.45 6.87 -3.13
N ARG A 67 -8.07 7.36 -4.32
CA ARG A 67 -7.63 6.49 -5.44
C ARG A 67 -6.34 5.73 -5.09
N GLY A 68 -5.35 6.44 -4.53
CA GLY A 68 -4.06 5.84 -4.17
C GLY A 68 -4.18 4.86 -3.01
N LYS A 69 -5.03 5.16 -2.02
CA LYS A 69 -5.40 4.23 -0.93
C LYS A 69 -6.08 2.96 -1.45
N GLY A 70 -6.97 3.07 -2.44
CA GLY A 70 -7.62 1.92 -3.07
C GLY A 70 -6.62 1.00 -3.76
N PHE A 71 -5.73 1.55 -4.61
CA PHE A 71 -4.68 0.76 -5.28
C PHE A 71 -3.69 0.15 -4.27
N TYR A 72 -3.39 0.87 -3.20
CA TYR A 72 -2.54 0.39 -2.11
C TYR A 72 -3.14 -0.85 -1.44
N LEU A 73 -4.42 -0.86 -1.10
CA LEU A 73 -5.08 -2.01 -0.48
C LEU A 73 -5.13 -3.22 -1.41
N ILE A 74 -5.38 -3.00 -2.71
CA ILE A 74 -5.34 -4.07 -3.72
C ILE A 74 -3.93 -4.66 -3.82
N PHE A 75 -2.90 -3.81 -3.79
CA PHE A 75 -1.52 -4.26 -3.82
C PHE A 75 -1.15 -5.10 -2.59
N VAL A 76 -1.54 -4.67 -1.39
CA VAL A 76 -1.36 -5.44 -0.14
C VAL A 76 -2.10 -6.77 -0.20
N ALA A 77 -3.31 -6.81 -0.79
CA ALA A 77 -4.06 -8.05 -0.97
C ALA A 77 -3.29 -9.07 -1.83
N PHE A 78 -2.67 -8.62 -2.93
CA PHE A 78 -1.82 -9.48 -3.76
C PHE A 78 -0.56 -9.95 -3.03
N LEU A 79 0.04 -9.11 -2.17
CA LEU A 79 1.17 -9.54 -1.33
C LEU A 79 0.78 -10.64 -0.34
N CYS A 80 -0.40 -10.53 0.29
CA CYS A 80 -0.93 -11.61 1.15
C CYS A 80 -1.15 -12.90 0.36
N LEU A 81 -1.77 -12.83 -0.83
CA LEU A 81 -1.98 -14.00 -1.68
C LEU A 81 -0.66 -14.59 -2.21
N GLY A 82 0.38 -13.76 -2.39
CA GLY A 82 1.70 -14.17 -2.86
C GLY A 82 2.52 -14.98 -1.85
N LEU A 83 2.16 -14.99 -0.57
CA LEU A 83 2.82 -15.77 0.49
C LEU A 83 2.46 -17.28 0.45
N GLY A 84 1.97 -17.76 -0.69
CA GLY A 84 1.23 -19.00 -0.84
C GLY A 84 2.08 -20.27 -0.97
N ASN A 85 2.63 -20.77 0.15
CA ASN A 85 2.64 -22.19 0.53
C ASN A 85 3.22 -22.46 1.93
N ASP A 86 3.92 -21.49 2.52
CA ASP A 86 4.62 -21.61 3.82
C ASP A 86 3.77 -21.24 5.05
N ALA A 87 2.59 -20.65 4.87
CA ALA A 87 1.71 -20.31 5.98
C ALA A 87 1.02 -21.56 6.56
N SER A 88 1.24 -21.82 7.86
CA SER A 88 0.64 -22.91 8.65
C SER A 88 -0.90 -23.02 8.51
N VAL A 89 -1.59 -21.91 8.19
CA VAL A 89 -3.04 -21.88 7.96
C VAL A 89 -3.34 -21.28 6.59
N LYS A 90 -3.36 -22.12 5.55
CA LYS A 90 -3.63 -21.73 4.15
C LYS A 90 -4.96 -20.98 3.99
N GLU A 91 -5.98 -21.38 4.73
CA GLU A 91 -7.31 -20.78 4.66
C GLU A 91 -7.34 -19.34 5.18
N LEU A 92 -6.58 -19.04 6.24
CA LEU A 92 -6.58 -17.71 6.85
C LEU A 92 -5.90 -16.68 5.94
N ASN A 93 -4.84 -17.08 5.25
CA ASN A 93 -4.16 -16.21 4.31
C ASN A 93 -5.06 -15.89 3.11
N TRP A 94 -5.74 -16.90 2.57
CA TRP A 94 -6.65 -16.72 1.43
C TRP A 94 -7.86 -15.86 1.80
N ALA A 95 -8.46 -16.08 2.98
CA ALA A 95 -9.55 -15.25 3.49
C ALA A 95 -9.13 -13.79 3.69
N THR A 96 -7.94 -13.56 4.24
CA THR A 96 -7.39 -12.20 4.45
C THR A 96 -7.12 -11.52 3.12
N GLY A 97 -6.46 -12.20 2.17
CA GLY A 97 -6.18 -11.68 0.83
C GLY A 97 -7.46 -11.29 0.09
N ILE A 98 -8.49 -12.14 0.09
CA ILE A 98 -9.78 -11.85 -0.56
C ILE A 98 -10.49 -10.68 0.12
N ALA A 99 -10.52 -10.64 1.45
CA ALA A 99 -11.17 -9.55 2.19
C ALA A 99 -10.53 -8.19 1.85
N PHE A 100 -9.19 -8.11 1.86
CA PHE A 100 -8.46 -6.89 1.49
C PHE A 100 -8.66 -6.52 0.00
N LEU A 101 -8.74 -7.51 -0.89
CA LEU A 101 -9.01 -7.28 -2.32
C LEU A 101 -10.41 -6.72 -2.53
N LEU A 102 -11.43 -7.31 -1.91
CA LEU A 102 -12.81 -6.84 -2.00
C LEU A 102 -12.98 -5.44 -1.42
N VAL A 103 -12.38 -5.16 -0.26
CA VAL A 103 -12.39 -3.82 0.35
C VAL A 103 -11.67 -2.82 -0.56
N GLY A 104 -10.52 -3.18 -1.13
CA GLY A 104 -9.80 -2.33 -2.08
C GLY A 104 -10.60 -2.03 -3.35
N CYS A 105 -11.22 -3.05 -3.95
CA CYS A 105 -12.09 -2.91 -5.11
C CYS A 105 -13.33 -2.06 -4.80
N LEU A 106 -13.98 -2.26 -3.66
CA LEU A 106 -15.09 -1.41 -3.21
C LEU A 106 -14.65 0.03 -3.03
N HIS A 107 -13.46 0.27 -2.45
CA HIS A 107 -12.92 1.61 -2.28
C HIS A 107 -12.73 2.32 -3.63
N ILE A 108 -12.14 1.64 -4.62
CA ILE A 108 -11.99 2.19 -5.97
C ILE A 108 -13.36 2.40 -6.63
N PHE A 109 -14.28 1.45 -6.48
CA PHE A 109 -15.62 1.54 -7.07
C PHE A 109 -16.41 2.74 -6.53
N VAL A 110 -16.37 2.99 -5.22
CA VAL A 110 -17.01 4.15 -4.58
C VAL A 110 -16.39 5.45 -5.09
N VAL A 111 -15.06 5.50 -5.22
CA VAL A 111 -14.35 6.69 -5.72
C VAL A 111 -14.66 6.96 -7.20
N CYS A 112 -14.86 5.92 -8.00
CA CYS A 112 -15.25 6.05 -9.41
C CYS A 112 -16.75 6.39 -9.59
N SER A 113 -17.62 5.88 -8.73
CA SER A 113 -19.08 6.07 -8.83
C SER A 113 -19.55 7.40 -8.23
N HIS A 114 -18.86 7.90 -7.21
CA HIS A 114 -19.15 9.18 -6.56
C HIS A 114 -17.89 10.05 -6.49
N PRO A 115 -17.51 10.71 -7.60
CA PRO A 115 -16.32 11.58 -7.62
C PRO A 115 -16.44 12.76 -6.64
N GLU A 116 -17.66 13.18 -6.27
CA GLU A 116 -17.90 14.19 -5.23
C GLU A 116 -17.30 13.79 -3.87
N VAL A 117 -17.37 12.51 -3.50
CA VAL A 117 -16.80 11.99 -2.23
C VAL A 117 -15.28 12.06 -2.24
N ALA A 118 -14.66 11.92 -3.42
CA ALA A 118 -13.23 12.12 -3.59
C ALA A 118 -12.80 13.59 -3.46
N THR A 119 -13.73 14.51 -3.74
CA THR A 119 -13.48 15.96 -3.70
C THR A 119 -13.71 16.53 -2.30
N GLN A 120 -14.64 15.95 -1.54
CA GLN A 120 -14.95 16.32 -0.16
C GLN A 120 -14.10 15.60 0.90
N TYR A 121 -13.25 14.66 0.50
CA TYR A 121 -12.41 13.93 1.44
C TYR A 121 -11.32 14.84 2.00
N VAL A 122 -11.56 15.30 3.23
CA VAL A 122 -10.53 15.91 4.06
C VAL A 122 -9.76 14.78 4.71
N ALA A 123 -8.54 14.53 4.23
CA ALA A 123 -7.67 13.57 4.90
C ALA A 123 -7.42 14.01 6.34
N PRO A 124 -7.12 13.10 7.30
CA PRO A 124 -6.78 13.45 8.67
C PRO A 124 -5.51 14.32 8.73
N SER A 125 -5.67 15.61 8.43
CA SER A 125 -4.76 16.66 8.80
C SER A 125 -5.11 16.98 10.23
N ALA A 126 -4.10 16.90 11.08
CA ALA A 126 -4.09 17.26 12.50
C ALA A 126 -4.49 18.71 12.81
N GLY A 127 -5.47 19.30 12.11
CA GLY A 127 -5.71 20.74 12.09
C GLY A 127 -4.62 21.54 11.38
N LEU A 128 -3.76 20.91 10.56
CA LEU A 128 -2.86 21.63 9.67
C LEU A 128 -3.61 22.03 8.40
N GLU A 129 -4.64 22.88 8.57
CA GLU A 129 -5.12 23.72 7.49
C GLU A 129 -3.95 24.60 7.05
N MET A 130 -3.77 24.70 5.74
CA MET A 130 -2.84 25.65 5.15
C MET A 130 -3.32 27.05 5.52
N ASP A 131 -2.57 27.71 6.39
CA ASP A 131 -2.33 29.13 6.19
C ASP A 131 -1.67 29.26 4.81
N ASP A 132 -2.21 30.14 3.97
CA ASP A 132 -1.94 30.38 2.53
C ASP A 132 -2.56 29.36 1.54
N THR A 133 -3.59 29.61 0.73
CA THR A 133 -4.15 30.86 0.14
C THR A 133 -5.49 30.53 -0.60
N PRO A 134 -6.28 31.53 -1.02
CA PRO A 134 -7.75 31.46 -1.14
C PRO A 134 -8.28 30.92 -2.47
N ASN A 135 -9.58 30.59 -2.45
CA ASN A 135 -10.50 30.39 -3.57
C ASN A 135 -9.99 30.86 -4.95
N VAL A 136 -9.73 29.93 -5.87
CA VAL A 136 -9.89 30.21 -7.30
C VAL A 136 -10.40 28.96 -8.02
N VAL A 137 -11.67 29.06 -8.42
CA VAL A 137 -12.44 28.42 -9.52
C VAL A 137 -11.99 27.06 -10.05
#